data_AF-A0A7V6W349-F1
#
_entry.id   AF-A0A7V6W349-F1
#
_cell.length_a   1.000
_cell.length_b   1.000
_cell.length_c   1.000
_cell.angle_alpha   90.00
_cell.angle_beta   90.00
_cell.angle_gamma   90.00
#
_symmetry.space_group_name_H-M   'P 1'
#
loop_
_entity.id
_entity.type
_entity.pdbx_description
1 polymer ?
#
loop_
_entity_poly.entity_id
_entity_poly.type
_entity_poly.pdbx_seq_one_letter_code
_entity_poly.pdbx_strand_id
1 'polypeptide(L)'
;MNKIFKAHINIREGSYNYPGYNEEKGVNHPVLFTGMTPIKWDGTLEINTTEDDPDWYDYNEKRWANAKSLDGSYWVWIPRYAYKIESCYHTSGEDCYNLTGKEAGDIDVKFLKGTTNLTEDNTTIESTGYEAHEKDTSMHHFLHPAFQVNGEELGFWVAKFEATAAEGVATITGECLQPDDSISKTIKIVPNVNSWRCISIYNAYLVSLDMSNHSGVYGWLESEVKSHLITNYEWGAVAYLSASLFGAYEEIWNNTYNQYMTGCSSTGVDGGPLSYCIPYNTLDGVKSSTTHNIYGVYDMSGGAWDIVMGNYNDLVGNSNFLKQKLIEDKYINKYFTENKQILNSFGMNYVDAVYGDAFFETSYNAARYNGSSYINNNYSSWNYDQSHIPHLNQPWFYRGNRWGGRRANGIFSYSNTSGTPFEGISFRPVLMPLKHASS
;
A
#
# COMPACT_ATOMS: atom_id res chain seq x y z
N MET A 1 -44.30 13.59 1.24
CA MET A 1 -42.92 13.94 0.86
C MET A 1 -42.29 14.71 2.00
N ASN A 2 -41.43 14.06 2.80
CA ASN A 2 -40.58 14.73 3.78
C ASN A 2 -39.16 14.21 3.54
N LYS A 3 -38.41 14.87 2.66
CA LYS A 3 -36.95 14.69 2.61
C LYS A 3 -36.37 15.58 3.69
N ILE A 4 -35.96 14.96 4.80
CA ILE A 4 -35.20 15.63 5.85
C ILE A 4 -33.79 15.81 5.30
N PHE A 5 -33.42 17.04 4.95
CA PHE A 5 -32.02 17.38 4.69
C PHE A 5 -31.31 17.47 6.05
N LYS A 6 -30.46 16.50 6.36
CA LYS A 6 -29.45 16.66 7.41
C LYS A 6 -28.25 17.34 6.76
N ALA A 7 -28.13 18.65 6.93
CA ALA A 7 -26.90 19.35 6.59
C ALA A 7 -25.90 19.12 7.74
N HIS A 8 -24.80 18.43 7.46
CA HIS A 8 -23.66 18.41 8.36
C HIS A 8 -22.87 19.71 8.14
N ILE A 9 -23.18 20.72 8.95
CA ILE A 9 -22.39 21.96 8.98
C ILE A 9 -21.09 21.63 9.72
N ASN A 10 -20.02 21.33 8.98
CA ASN A 10 -18.68 21.22 9.52
C ASN A 10 -18.04 22.63 9.49
N ILE A 11 -18.13 23.36 10.60
CA ILE A 11 -17.55 24.70 10.71
C ILE A 11 -16.04 24.52 10.81
N ARG A 12 -15.29 24.97 9.79
CA ARG A 12 -13.82 24.96 9.73
C ARG A 12 -13.15 25.97 10.70
N GLU A 13 -13.81 26.32 11.79
CA GLU A 13 -13.29 27.20 12.84
C GLU A 13 -12.95 26.36 14.09
N GLY A 14 -11.76 25.75 14.09
CA GLY A 14 -11.06 25.36 15.32
C GLY A 14 -11.33 23.97 15.90
N SER A 15 -12.26 23.17 15.39
CA SER A 15 -12.45 21.78 15.83
C SER A 15 -13.13 20.91 14.76
N TYR A 16 -12.35 20.28 13.87
CA TYR A 16 -12.89 19.32 12.92
C TYR A 16 -13.27 18.03 13.66
N ASN A 17 -14.58 17.80 13.83
CA ASN A 17 -15.07 16.47 14.20
C ASN A 17 -15.07 15.61 12.94
N TYR A 18 -14.22 14.59 12.92
CA TYR A 18 -14.24 13.59 11.86
C TYR A 18 -15.65 13.02 11.70
N PRO A 19 -16.22 12.98 10.48
CA PRO A 19 -17.60 12.55 10.26
C PRO A 19 -17.88 11.11 10.74
N GLY A 20 -16.83 10.30 10.92
CA GLY A 20 -16.92 8.98 11.57
C GLY A 20 -17.50 7.92 10.64
N TYR A 21 -18.40 7.09 11.15
CA TYR A 21 -18.99 5.98 10.40
C TYR A 21 -20.20 6.41 9.56
N ASN A 22 -20.22 6.05 8.28
CA ASN A 22 -21.36 6.22 7.40
C ASN A 22 -22.24 4.96 7.46
N GLU A 23 -23.35 5.02 8.20
CA GLU A 23 -24.29 3.88 8.34
C GLU A 23 -24.97 3.50 7.01
N GLU A 24 -25.13 4.42 6.05
CA GLU A 24 -25.73 4.10 4.75
C GLU A 24 -24.74 3.37 3.84
N LYS A 25 -23.46 3.72 3.91
CA LYS A 25 -22.39 3.10 3.09
C LYS A 25 -21.69 1.93 3.81
N GLY A 26 -21.99 1.70 5.08
CA GLY A 26 -21.40 0.63 5.88
C GLY A 26 -19.91 0.81 6.18
N VAL A 27 -19.34 2.02 6.04
CA VAL A 27 -17.90 2.28 6.11
C VAL A 27 -17.58 3.66 6.71
N ASN A 28 -16.39 3.83 7.28
CA ASN A 28 -15.93 5.15 7.73
C ASN A 28 -15.83 6.14 6.57
N HIS A 29 -16.30 7.36 6.81
CA HIS A 29 -16.11 8.48 5.89
C HIS A 29 -14.61 8.74 5.65
N PRO A 30 -14.21 9.02 4.40
CA PRO A 30 -12.89 9.54 4.12
C PRO A 30 -12.66 10.85 4.85
N VAL A 31 -11.45 11.02 5.37
CA VAL A 31 -11.07 12.21 6.13
C VAL A 31 -10.30 13.17 5.23
N LEU A 32 -10.91 14.28 4.82
CA LEU A 32 -10.21 15.28 4.01
C LEU A 32 -9.41 16.24 4.87
N PHE A 33 -8.25 16.64 4.34
CA PHE A 33 -7.47 17.76 4.86
C PHE A 33 -7.84 19.05 4.12
N THR A 34 -7.47 20.19 4.70
CA THR A 34 -7.50 21.45 3.98
C THR A 34 -6.72 21.32 2.65
N GLY A 35 -7.21 21.95 1.59
CA GLY A 35 -6.58 21.86 0.27
C GLY A 35 -6.85 20.56 -0.51
N MET A 36 -7.47 19.53 0.09
CA MET A 36 -7.92 18.36 -0.65
C MET A 36 -9.30 18.60 -1.28
N THR A 37 -9.46 18.11 -2.51
CA THR A 37 -10.70 18.18 -3.29
C THR A 37 -11.13 16.76 -3.68
N PRO A 38 -12.32 16.29 -3.27
CA PRO A 38 -12.92 15.05 -3.74
C PRO A 38 -13.04 15.00 -5.26
N ILE A 39 -12.75 13.85 -5.84
CA ILE A 39 -12.94 13.60 -7.27
C ILE A 39 -13.70 12.30 -7.51
N LYS A 40 -14.42 12.27 -8.63
CA LYS A 40 -15.05 11.07 -9.19
C LYS A 40 -14.92 11.07 -10.72
N TRP A 41 -15.42 10.03 -11.38
CA TRP A 41 -15.37 9.92 -12.83
C TRP A 41 -16.76 9.71 -13.44
N ASP A 42 -17.06 10.46 -14.50
CA ASP A 42 -18.16 10.18 -15.43
C ASP A 42 -17.56 9.50 -16.68
N GLY A 43 -17.68 8.18 -16.75
CA GLY A 43 -16.89 7.37 -17.67
C GLY A 43 -15.40 7.49 -17.36
N THR A 44 -14.63 8.10 -18.26
CA THR A 44 -13.18 8.37 -18.08
C THR A 44 -12.88 9.83 -17.77
N LEU A 45 -13.90 10.70 -17.73
CA LEU A 45 -13.75 12.11 -17.44
C LEU A 45 -13.72 12.33 -15.92
N GLU A 46 -12.59 12.81 -15.41
CA GLU A 46 -12.47 13.27 -14.03
C GLU A 46 -13.34 14.51 -13.81
N ILE A 47 -14.11 14.51 -12.73
CA ILE A 47 -14.91 15.63 -12.27
C ILE A 47 -14.71 15.86 -10.77
N ASN A 48 -14.65 17.13 -10.38
CA ASN A 48 -14.65 17.50 -8.97
C ASN A 48 -16.01 17.16 -8.36
N THR A 49 -16.00 16.77 -7.08
CA THR A 49 -17.21 16.56 -6.30
C THR A 49 -17.04 17.08 -4.87
N THR A 50 -17.97 16.74 -3.98
CA THR A 50 -18.03 17.16 -2.57
C THR A 50 -18.11 15.96 -1.64
N GLU A 51 -17.76 16.16 -0.38
CA GLU A 51 -17.86 15.13 0.69
C GLU A 51 -19.28 14.55 0.83
N ASP A 52 -20.31 15.35 0.55
CA ASP A 52 -21.72 14.97 0.66
C ASP A 52 -22.28 14.28 -0.60
N ASP A 53 -21.48 14.11 -1.65
CA ASP A 53 -21.94 13.47 -2.88
C ASP A 53 -22.07 11.95 -2.66
N PRO A 54 -23.29 11.37 -2.75
CA PRO A 54 -23.49 9.93 -2.55
C PRO A 54 -22.76 9.05 -3.58
N ASP A 55 -22.35 9.63 -4.70
CA ASP A 55 -21.59 8.97 -5.76
C ASP A 55 -20.07 9.12 -5.61
N TRP A 56 -19.57 9.84 -4.61
CA TRP A 56 -18.13 10.02 -4.41
C TRP A 56 -17.41 8.68 -4.17
N TYR A 57 -17.99 7.82 -3.34
CA TYR A 57 -17.48 6.49 -3.05
C TYR A 57 -18.60 5.50 -2.75
N ASP A 58 -18.34 4.23 -3.04
CA ASP A 58 -19.18 3.10 -2.67
C ASP A 58 -18.35 1.82 -2.78
N TYR A 59 -17.91 1.29 -1.63
CA TYR A 59 -16.99 0.15 -1.63
C TYR A 59 -17.68 -1.14 -2.09
N ASN A 60 -19.01 -1.26 -1.92
CA ASN A 60 -19.78 -2.39 -2.45
C ASN A 60 -19.75 -2.41 -3.99
N GLU A 61 -19.71 -1.24 -4.61
CA GLU A 61 -19.54 -1.06 -6.05
C GLU A 61 -18.05 -0.91 -6.46
N LYS A 62 -17.13 -1.26 -5.56
CA LYS A 62 -15.67 -1.21 -5.77
C LYS A 62 -15.16 0.19 -6.14
N ARG A 63 -15.90 1.22 -5.73
CA ARG A 63 -15.60 2.63 -5.97
C ARG A 63 -14.96 3.22 -4.73
N TRP A 64 -13.63 3.06 -4.60
CA TRP A 64 -12.87 3.61 -3.48
C TRP A 64 -12.83 5.14 -3.56
N ALA A 65 -12.83 5.83 -2.41
CA ALA A 65 -12.84 7.29 -2.41
C ALA A 65 -11.51 7.85 -2.93
N ASN A 66 -11.61 8.85 -3.81
CA ASN A 66 -10.45 9.53 -4.39
C ASN A 66 -10.50 11.04 -4.12
N ALA A 67 -9.34 11.64 -3.93
CA ALA A 67 -9.21 13.09 -3.77
C ALA A 67 -7.89 13.58 -4.36
N LYS A 68 -7.80 14.89 -4.63
CA LYS A 68 -6.58 15.56 -5.05
C LYS A 68 -6.15 16.63 -4.07
N SER A 69 -4.86 16.70 -3.75
CA SER A 69 -4.27 17.85 -3.06
C SER A 69 -4.11 19.05 -4.01
N LEU A 70 -3.76 20.21 -3.48
CA LEU A 70 -3.70 21.48 -4.22
C LEU A 70 -2.75 21.44 -5.43
N ASP A 71 -1.66 20.68 -5.35
CA ASP A 71 -0.68 20.46 -6.42
C ASP A 71 -1.18 19.52 -7.55
N GLY A 72 -2.35 18.93 -7.35
CA GLY A 72 -2.98 17.96 -8.25
C GLY A 72 -2.57 16.51 -8.01
N SER A 73 -1.88 16.19 -6.91
CA SER A 73 -1.53 14.80 -6.57
C SER A 73 -2.75 13.97 -6.19
N TYR A 74 -2.81 12.72 -6.65
CA TYR A 74 -3.94 11.80 -6.49
C TYR A 74 -3.80 10.88 -5.27
N TRP A 75 -4.89 10.75 -4.52
CA TRP A 75 -4.94 9.97 -3.28
C TRP A 75 -6.16 9.05 -3.28
N VAL A 76 -5.99 7.85 -2.69
CA VAL A 76 -7.05 6.86 -2.50
C VAL A 76 -7.23 6.56 -1.01
N TRP A 77 -8.47 6.57 -0.53
CA TRP A 77 -8.76 6.29 0.88
C TRP A 77 -8.83 4.79 1.15
N ILE A 78 -8.12 4.35 2.18
CA ILE A 78 -8.18 3.00 2.72
C ILE A 78 -8.89 3.08 4.07
N PRO A 79 -10.17 2.67 4.15
CA PRO A 79 -10.94 2.76 5.38
C PRO A 79 -10.48 1.72 6.40
N ARG A 80 -10.69 2.01 7.69
CA ARG A 80 -10.40 1.06 8.76
C ARG A 80 -11.26 -0.20 8.68
N TYR A 81 -10.60 -1.35 8.73
CA TYR A 81 -11.26 -2.65 8.69
C TYR A 81 -10.56 -3.72 9.53
N ALA A 82 -11.31 -4.80 9.80
CA ALA A 82 -10.79 -6.09 10.22
C ALA A 82 -10.93 -7.11 9.09
N TYR A 83 -10.12 -8.16 9.10
CA TYR A 83 -10.13 -9.14 8.03
C TYR A 83 -9.94 -10.57 8.54
N LYS A 84 -10.39 -11.52 7.71
CA LYS A 84 -10.15 -12.95 7.84
C LYS A 84 -9.79 -13.50 6.45
N ILE A 85 -8.78 -14.37 6.38
CA ILE A 85 -8.42 -15.11 5.17
C ILE A 85 -9.27 -16.38 5.14
N GLU A 86 -10.24 -16.45 4.23
CA GLU A 86 -11.20 -17.56 4.19
C GLU A 86 -10.62 -18.83 3.57
N SER A 87 -9.61 -18.68 2.71
CA SER A 87 -8.97 -19.79 2.01
C SER A 87 -7.49 -19.51 1.75
N CYS A 88 -6.71 -20.57 1.56
CA CYS A 88 -5.30 -20.51 1.16
C CYS A 88 -4.35 -19.69 2.08
N TYR A 89 -4.70 -19.56 3.37
CA TYR A 89 -3.79 -19.02 4.39
C TYR A 89 -2.49 -19.83 4.41
N HIS A 90 -1.36 -19.16 4.29
CA HIS A 90 -0.01 -19.75 4.29
C HIS A 90 0.10 -21.01 3.41
N THR A 91 -0.53 -20.99 2.24
CA THR A 91 -0.66 -22.14 1.33
C THR A 91 0.02 -21.85 -0.01
N SER A 92 0.59 -22.89 -0.64
CA SER A 92 1.19 -22.75 -1.97
C SER A 92 0.13 -22.41 -3.04
N GLY A 93 0.52 -21.73 -4.12
CA GLY A 93 -0.40 -21.45 -5.23
C GLY A 93 -0.96 -22.72 -5.89
N GLU A 94 -0.19 -23.81 -5.93
CA GLU A 94 -0.62 -25.09 -6.49
C GLU A 94 -1.68 -25.77 -5.62
N ASP A 95 -1.42 -25.86 -4.32
CA ASP A 95 -2.38 -26.44 -3.37
C ASP A 95 -3.64 -25.58 -3.28
N CYS A 96 -3.48 -24.26 -3.31
CA CYS A 96 -4.60 -23.32 -3.36
C CYS A 96 -5.46 -23.54 -4.62
N TYR A 97 -4.83 -23.69 -5.79
CA TYR A 97 -5.54 -23.94 -7.04
C TYR A 97 -6.28 -25.27 -7.02
N ASN A 98 -5.66 -26.32 -6.49
CA ASN A 98 -6.30 -27.62 -6.33
C ASN A 98 -7.51 -27.57 -5.37
N LEU A 99 -7.47 -26.69 -4.36
CA LEU A 99 -8.53 -26.52 -3.37
C LEU A 99 -9.68 -25.61 -3.85
N THR A 100 -9.36 -24.52 -4.55
CA THR A 100 -10.28 -23.40 -4.80
C THR A 100 -10.49 -23.05 -6.27
N GLY A 101 -9.61 -23.53 -7.16
CA GLY A 101 -9.54 -23.10 -8.55
C GLY A 101 -8.84 -21.75 -8.78
N LYS A 102 -8.22 -21.17 -7.75
CA LYS A 102 -7.46 -19.90 -7.80
C LYS A 102 -6.06 -20.08 -7.21
N GLU A 103 -5.11 -19.24 -7.63
CA GLU A 103 -3.72 -19.27 -7.15
C GLU A 103 -3.51 -18.38 -5.89
N ALA A 104 -4.58 -17.80 -5.36
CA ALA A 104 -4.65 -16.99 -4.16
C ALA A 104 -5.97 -17.23 -3.40
N GLY A 105 -5.96 -16.92 -2.11
CA GLY A 105 -7.12 -17.05 -1.23
C GLY A 105 -8.12 -15.91 -1.35
N ASP A 106 -9.31 -16.12 -0.76
CA ASP A 106 -10.33 -15.09 -0.59
C ASP A 106 -10.16 -14.42 0.79
N ILE A 107 -10.36 -13.10 0.85
CA ILE A 107 -10.28 -12.32 2.08
C ILE A 107 -11.65 -11.71 2.40
N ASP A 108 -12.20 -12.06 3.56
CA ASP A 108 -13.40 -11.42 4.10
C ASP A 108 -13.00 -10.18 4.91
N VAL A 109 -13.48 -9.02 4.46
CA VAL A 109 -13.20 -7.72 5.06
C VAL A 109 -14.46 -7.20 5.75
N LYS A 110 -14.30 -6.69 6.97
CA LYS A 110 -15.35 -6.03 7.75
C LYS A 110 -14.91 -4.61 8.07
N PHE A 111 -15.56 -3.63 7.45
CA PHE A 111 -15.37 -2.23 7.84
C PHE A 111 -15.85 -2.00 9.26
N LEU A 112 -15.12 -1.15 10.00
CA LEU A 112 -15.37 -0.92 11.42
C LEU A 112 -16.03 0.43 11.66
N LYS A 113 -16.88 0.48 12.69
CA LYS A 113 -17.62 1.69 13.08
C LYS A 113 -16.73 2.68 13.82
N GLY A 114 -16.32 3.74 13.13
CA GLY A 114 -15.45 4.78 13.68
C GLY A 114 -14.12 4.18 14.14
N THR A 115 -13.73 4.51 15.36
CA THR A 115 -12.52 4.00 16.04
C THR A 115 -12.78 2.72 16.85
N THR A 116 -14.01 2.19 16.83
CA THR A 116 -14.40 1.00 17.61
C THR A 116 -14.15 -0.30 16.87
N ASN A 117 -14.07 -1.44 17.56
CA ASN A 117 -13.98 -2.75 16.92
C ASN A 117 -15.35 -3.37 16.59
N LEU A 118 -16.38 -2.54 16.40
CA LEU A 118 -17.73 -2.98 16.06
C LEU A 118 -17.89 -3.01 14.54
N THR A 119 -18.49 -4.08 14.04
CA THR A 119 -18.93 -4.21 12.64
C THR A 119 -20.43 -3.94 12.53
N GLU A 120 -20.94 -3.80 11.32
CA GLU A 120 -22.38 -3.70 11.07
C GLU A 120 -23.14 -4.97 11.48
N ASP A 121 -22.56 -6.14 11.23
CA ASP A 121 -23.13 -7.46 11.47
C ASP A 121 -22.80 -8.05 12.87
N ASN A 122 -22.14 -7.28 13.74
CA ASN A 122 -21.67 -7.70 15.06
C ASN A 122 -20.69 -8.89 15.05
N THR A 123 -19.93 -9.08 13.96
CA THR A 123 -18.79 -10.01 13.91
C THR A 123 -17.79 -9.65 14.99
N THR A 124 -17.35 -10.65 15.76
CA THR A 124 -16.32 -10.48 16.80
C THR A 124 -14.97 -10.18 16.16
N ILE A 125 -14.35 -9.08 16.56
CA ILE A 125 -13.04 -8.66 16.06
C ILE A 125 -11.98 -8.81 17.17
N GLU A 126 -10.95 -9.59 16.87
CA GLU A 126 -9.76 -9.73 17.68
C GLU A 126 -8.76 -8.61 17.35
N SER A 127 -7.99 -8.16 18.34
CA SER A 127 -6.92 -7.16 18.11
C SER A 127 -5.59 -7.56 18.75
N THR A 128 -5.57 -8.68 19.47
CA THR A 128 -4.42 -9.21 20.20
C THR A 128 -4.50 -10.73 20.27
N GLY A 129 -3.37 -11.37 20.57
CA GLY A 129 -3.31 -12.82 20.76
C GLY A 129 -3.38 -13.60 19.45
N TYR A 130 -2.90 -13.00 18.36
CA TYR A 130 -2.63 -13.72 17.13
C TYR A 130 -1.53 -14.77 17.37
N GLU A 131 -1.80 -16.01 16.97
CA GLU A 131 -0.85 -17.12 17.02
C GLU A 131 -1.03 -17.97 15.76
N ALA A 132 -0.03 -17.99 14.89
CA ALA A 132 -0.09 -18.71 13.62
C ALA A 132 -0.45 -20.19 13.83
N HIS A 133 -1.39 -20.68 13.04
CA HIS A 133 -1.93 -22.04 13.05
C HIS A 133 -2.72 -22.45 14.31
N GLU A 134 -2.92 -21.55 15.29
CA GLU A 134 -3.69 -21.82 16.51
C GLU A 134 -4.84 -20.82 16.72
N LYS A 135 -4.55 -19.52 16.61
CA LYS A 135 -5.53 -18.42 16.66
C LYS A 135 -5.11 -17.36 15.65
N ASP A 136 -5.30 -17.67 14.39
CA ASP A 136 -4.89 -16.83 13.27
C ASP A 136 -6.07 -16.32 12.44
N THR A 137 -5.74 -15.61 11.37
CA THR A 137 -6.67 -15.01 10.42
C THR A 137 -7.33 -16.01 9.48
N SER A 138 -6.97 -17.30 9.51
CA SER A 138 -7.76 -18.35 8.84
C SER A 138 -9.01 -18.72 9.65
N MET A 139 -9.02 -18.42 10.95
CA MET A 139 -10.09 -18.80 11.87
C MET A 139 -10.89 -17.59 12.37
N HIS A 140 -10.22 -16.48 12.66
CA HIS A 140 -10.81 -15.31 13.30
C HIS A 140 -10.62 -14.03 12.48
N HIS A 141 -11.54 -13.07 12.64
CA HIS A 141 -11.33 -11.72 12.14
C HIS A 141 -10.40 -10.95 13.07
N PHE A 142 -9.31 -10.43 12.51
CA PHE A 142 -8.40 -9.54 13.23
C PHE A 142 -8.49 -8.12 12.71
N LEU A 143 -8.46 -7.14 13.61
CA LEU A 143 -8.21 -5.75 13.27
C LEU A 143 -6.87 -5.65 12.53
N HIS A 144 -6.89 -5.07 11.33
CA HIS A 144 -5.69 -4.92 10.54
C HIS A 144 -4.67 -4.00 11.27
N PRO A 145 -3.39 -4.39 11.42
CA PRO A 145 -2.41 -3.64 12.23
C PRO A 145 -2.13 -2.21 11.77
N ALA A 146 -2.33 -1.92 10.48
CA ALA A 146 -2.29 -0.55 9.94
C ALA A 146 -3.23 0.43 10.67
N PHE A 147 -4.27 -0.06 11.35
CA PHE A 147 -5.24 0.75 12.10
C PHE A 147 -5.15 0.56 13.62
N GLN A 148 -3.98 0.12 14.11
CA GLN A 148 -3.69 -0.06 15.54
C GLN A 148 -2.62 0.92 16.06
N VAL A 149 -2.01 1.70 15.18
CA VAL A 149 -0.82 2.50 15.46
C VAL A 149 -1.07 3.50 16.58
N ASN A 150 -2.19 4.22 16.51
CA ASN A 150 -2.68 5.10 17.58
C ASN A 150 -4.01 4.59 18.17
N GLY A 151 -4.63 3.57 17.54
CA GLY A 151 -5.89 2.96 17.98
C GLY A 151 -7.13 3.81 17.69
N GLU A 152 -6.95 4.94 17.00
CA GLU A 152 -7.99 5.92 16.68
C GLU A 152 -8.07 6.21 15.17
N GLU A 153 -7.34 5.44 14.34
CA GLU A 153 -7.39 5.59 12.90
C GLU A 153 -8.82 5.37 12.38
N LEU A 154 -9.30 6.20 11.45
CA LEU A 154 -10.53 5.92 10.70
C LEU A 154 -10.24 5.26 9.34
N GLY A 155 -8.97 5.33 8.93
CA GLY A 155 -8.43 4.99 7.65
C GLY A 155 -7.23 5.90 7.34
N PHE A 156 -6.69 5.79 6.14
CA PHE A 156 -5.59 6.62 5.67
C PHE A 156 -5.66 6.85 4.16
N TRP A 157 -4.98 7.88 3.66
CA TRP A 157 -4.81 8.08 2.23
C TRP A 157 -3.50 7.45 1.77
N VAL A 158 -3.55 6.70 0.68
CA VAL A 158 -2.36 6.19 -0.02
C VAL A 158 -2.23 6.89 -1.37
N ALA A 159 -0.99 7.16 -1.78
CA ALA A 159 -0.71 7.66 -3.11
C ALA A 159 -1.28 6.71 -4.18
N LYS A 160 -2.06 7.26 -5.13
CA LYS A 160 -2.75 6.48 -6.16
C LYS A 160 -1.81 5.82 -7.16
N PHE A 161 -0.68 6.46 -7.44
CA PHE A 161 0.35 6.03 -8.38
C PHE A 161 1.70 5.99 -7.66
N GLU A 162 2.71 5.35 -8.26
CA GLU A 162 4.11 5.55 -7.84
C GLU A 162 4.46 7.05 -7.80
N ALA A 163 5.33 7.45 -6.88
CA ALA A 163 5.72 8.85 -6.77
C ALA A 163 6.52 9.32 -8.00
N THR A 164 6.32 10.57 -8.40
CA THR A 164 7.23 11.33 -9.27
C THR A 164 7.76 12.56 -8.53
N ALA A 165 8.65 13.32 -9.15
CA ALA A 165 9.12 14.61 -8.66
C ALA A 165 8.49 15.76 -9.47
N ALA A 166 7.97 16.79 -8.80
CA ALA A 166 7.39 17.97 -9.46
C ALA A 166 8.42 18.71 -10.32
N GLU A 167 9.69 18.66 -9.94
CA GLU A 167 10.84 19.23 -10.65
C GLU A 167 11.32 18.35 -11.82
N GLY A 168 10.73 17.16 -11.98
CA GLY A 168 11.12 16.15 -12.96
C GLY A 168 12.16 15.16 -12.42
N VAL A 169 12.25 14.02 -13.11
CA VAL A 169 13.20 12.94 -12.83
C VAL A 169 14.26 12.89 -13.93
N ALA A 170 15.52 12.69 -13.55
CA ALA A 170 16.62 12.67 -14.50
C ALA A 170 16.75 11.29 -15.18
N THR A 171 16.56 10.21 -14.42
CA THR A 171 16.68 8.83 -14.89
C THR A 171 15.36 8.32 -15.46
N ILE A 172 15.28 8.28 -16.79
CA ILE A 172 14.17 7.69 -17.54
C ILE A 172 14.37 6.18 -17.71
N THR A 173 15.57 5.75 -18.09
CA THR A 173 16.00 4.35 -18.20
C THR A 173 17.50 4.23 -17.89
N GLY A 174 17.95 3.03 -17.54
CA GLY A 174 19.36 2.75 -17.28
C GLY A 174 19.87 3.33 -15.96
N GLU A 175 21.18 3.62 -15.94
CA GLU A 175 21.93 3.95 -14.73
C GLU A 175 21.36 5.14 -13.94
N CYS A 176 21.51 5.07 -12.63
CA CYS A 176 21.05 6.12 -11.74
C CYS A 176 21.87 7.40 -11.89
N LEU A 177 21.15 8.50 -12.16
CA LEU A 177 21.73 9.82 -12.21
C LEU A 177 21.66 10.45 -10.82
N GLN A 178 22.80 11.02 -10.41
CA GLN A 178 22.98 11.67 -9.11
C GLN A 178 21.84 12.60 -8.66
N PRO A 179 21.19 13.39 -9.53
CA PRO A 179 20.12 14.29 -9.10
C PRO A 179 18.86 13.62 -8.54
N ASP A 180 18.66 12.32 -8.76
CA ASP A 180 17.42 11.64 -8.34
C ASP A 180 17.47 11.09 -6.92
N ASP A 181 18.64 10.79 -6.35
CA ASP A 181 18.75 10.46 -4.93
C ASP A 181 18.84 11.75 -4.09
N SER A 182 17.70 12.47 -3.97
CA SER A 182 17.65 13.80 -3.38
C SER A 182 16.50 13.99 -2.41
N ILE A 183 16.72 14.83 -1.39
CA ILE A 183 15.68 15.35 -0.49
C ILE A 183 15.17 16.74 -0.89
N SER A 184 15.72 17.34 -1.94
CA SER A 184 15.40 18.71 -2.36
C SER A 184 14.25 18.80 -3.36
N LYS A 185 13.70 17.66 -3.77
CA LYS A 185 12.62 17.55 -4.75
C LYS A 185 11.29 17.34 -4.04
N THR A 186 10.23 17.76 -4.70
CA THR A 186 8.86 17.74 -4.18
C THR A 186 8.12 16.53 -4.74
N ILE A 187 7.60 15.68 -3.86
CA ILE A 187 6.81 14.50 -4.26
C ILE A 187 5.54 14.97 -5.00
N LYS A 188 5.23 14.31 -6.12
CA LYS A 188 3.98 14.48 -6.86
C LYS A 188 3.43 13.13 -7.29
N ILE A 189 2.12 12.93 -7.17
CA ILE A 189 1.44 11.67 -7.44
C ILE A 189 0.49 11.85 -8.62
N VAL A 190 0.94 11.62 -9.85
CA VAL A 190 0.13 11.80 -11.06
C VAL A 190 0.41 10.68 -12.06
N PRO A 191 -0.54 10.32 -12.95
CA PRO A 191 -0.31 9.31 -13.98
C PRO A 191 0.45 9.88 -15.19
N ASN A 192 0.88 8.99 -16.10
CA ASN A 192 1.49 9.33 -17.40
C ASN A 192 2.79 10.15 -17.29
N VAL A 193 3.54 9.97 -16.21
CA VAL A 193 4.86 10.58 -15.97
C VAL A 193 5.84 9.50 -15.55
N ASN A 194 7.14 9.77 -15.65
CA ASN A 194 8.14 8.81 -15.18
C ASN A 194 8.17 8.79 -13.64
N SER A 195 8.21 7.59 -13.10
CA SER A 195 8.36 7.30 -11.67
C SER A 195 9.70 7.82 -11.15
N TRP A 196 9.70 8.39 -9.95
CA TRP A 196 10.88 8.88 -9.25
C TRP A 196 11.63 7.72 -8.64
N ARG A 197 12.49 7.15 -9.47
CA ARG A 197 13.37 6.04 -9.12
C ARG A 197 14.75 6.54 -8.71
N CYS A 198 15.67 5.62 -8.49
CA CYS A 198 17.06 5.93 -8.12
C CYS A 198 17.14 6.75 -6.83
N ILE A 199 16.31 6.39 -5.86
CA ILE A 199 16.27 7.02 -4.55
C ILE A 199 16.59 5.98 -3.47
N SER A 200 17.39 6.38 -2.49
CA SER A 200 17.66 5.58 -1.31
C SER A 200 16.44 5.54 -0.38
N ILE A 201 16.32 4.49 0.44
CA ILE A 201 15.23 4.42 1.43
C ILE A 201 15.28 5.60 2.41
N TYR A 202 16.48 6.07 2.76
CA TYR A 202 16.65 7.22 3.64
C TYR A 202 16.09 8.50 3.04
N ASN A 203 16.41 8.79 1.78
CA ASN A 203 15.87 9.99 1.13
C ASN A 203 14.36 9.85 0.88
N ALA A 204 13.88 8.70 0.44
CA ALA A 204 12.44 8.41 0.29
C ALA A 204 11.68 8.62 1.61
N TYR A 205 12.22 8.11 2.72
CA TYR A 205 11.67 8.33 4.06
C TYR A 205 11.60 9.81 4.42
N LEU A 206 12.70 10.56 4.22
CA LEU A 206 12.74 11.98 4.57
C LEU A 206 11.77 12.81 3.73
N VAL A 207 11.74 12.62 2.41
CA VAL A 207 10.83 13.40 1.56
C VAL A 207 9.37 13.08 1.82
N SER A 208 9.04 11.80 2.11
CA SER A 208 7.67 11.43 2.48
C SER A 208 7.27 11.98 3.84
N LEU A 209 8.18 12.04 4.82
CA LEU A 209 7.90 12.65 6.13
C LEU A 209 7.69 14.16 6.02
N ASP A 210 8.47 14.82 5.17
CA ASP A 210 8.45 16.28 5.05
C ASP A 210 7.23 16.82 4.30
N MET A 211 6.46 15.98 3.59
CA MET A 211 5.23 16.42 2.89
C MET A 211 4.25 17.13 3.85
N SER A 212 4.18 16.69 5.11
CA SER A 212 3.33 17.30 6.14
C SER A 212 3.62 18.79 6.35
N ASN A 213 4.86 19.22 6.12
CA ASN A 213 5.34 20.60 6.35
C ASN A 213 5.19 21.50 5.11
N HIS A 214 4.66 20.96 4.00
CA HIS A 214 4.57 21.66 2.71
C HIS A 214 3.17 22.18 2.41
N SER A 215 2.57 22.92 3.35
CA SER A 215 1.24 23.52 3.19
C SER A 215 1.09 24.36 1.92
N GLY A 216 2.15 25.07 1.51
CA GLY A 216 2.13 25.88 0.27
C GLY A 216 2.08 25.07 -1.03
N VAL A 217 2.47 23.80 -1.00
CA VAL A 217 2.43 22.87 -2.15
C VAL A 217 1.10 22.14 -2.16
N TYR A 218 0.77 21.47 -1.07
CA TYR A 218 -0.32 20.50 -1.04
C TYR A 218 -1.65 21.07 -0.49
N GLY A 219 -1.58 22.21 0.20
CA GLY A 219 -2.74 22.94 0.70
C GLY A 219 -3.24 22.53 2.09
N TRP A 220 -2.77 21.43 2.66
CA TRP A 220 -3.14 20.99 4.02
C TRP A 220 -2.46 21.79 5.12
N LEU A 221 -3.06 21.80 6.30
CA LEU A 221 -2.44 22.37 7.49
C LEU A 221 -1.56 21.30 8.17
N GLU A 222 -0.39 21.69 8.68
CA GLU A 222 0.52 20.80 9.42
C GLU A 222 -0.15 20.13 10.64
N SER A 223 -1.22 20.74 11.16
CA SER A 223 -2.02 20.24 12.28
C SER A 223 -3.05 19.17 11.91
N GLU A 224 -3.30 18.95 10.62
CA GLU A 224 -4.33 18.02 10.12
C GLU A 224 -3.74 16.69 9.65
N VAL A 225 -2.48 16.68 9.23
CA VAL A 225 -1.87 15.54 8.53
C VAL A 225 -0.51 15.15 9.09
N LYS A 226 -0.27 13.85 9.13
CA LYS A 226 1.07 13.27 9.12
C LYS A 226 1.26 12.50 7.83
N SER A 227 2.45 12.55 7.30
CA SER A 227 2.86 11.84 6.10
C SER A 227 4.09 11.01 6.41
N HIS A 228 4.23 9.87 5.75
CA HIS A 228 5.42 9.03 5.85
C HIS A 228 5.51 8.09 4.65
N LEU A 229 6.68 7.48 4.49
CA LEU A 229 6.89 6.43 3.51
C LEU A 229 6.09 5.19 3.93
N ILE A 230 5.35 4.58 3.01
CA ILE A 230 4.46 3.45 3.29
C ILE A 230 5.18 2.33 4.07
N THR A 231 4.50 1.79 5.08
CA THR A 231 4.95 0.62 5.85
C THR A 231 4.46 -0.68 5.21
N ASN A 232 5.02 -1.82 5.63
CA ASN A 232 4.53 -3.14 5.22
C ASN A 232 3.07 -3.39 5.64
N TYR A 233 2.66 -2.92 6.83
CA TYR A 233 1.26 -2.99 7.26
C TYR A 233 0.34 -2.15 6.36
N GLU A 234 0.74 -0.96 5.96
CA GLU A 234 -0.10 -0.14 5.07
C GLU A 234 -0.15 -0.71 3.66
N TRP A 235 0.95 -1.28 3.15
CA TRP A 235 0.94 -2.04 1.90
C TRP A 235 -0.01 -3.24 1.99
N GLY A 236 0.10 -4.04 3.06
CA GLY A 236 -0.77 -5.19 3.32
C GLY A 236 -2.24 -4.79 3.41
N ALA A 237 -2.54 -3.63 3.99
CA ALA A 237 -3.91 -3.12 4.06
C ALA A 237 -4.51 -2.86 2.67
N VAL A 238 -3.71 -2.29 1.76
CA VAL A 238 -4.15 -2.07 0.37
C VAL A 238 -4.28 -3.41 -0.36
N ALA A 239 -3.32 -4.33 -0.17
CA ALA A 239 -3.31 -5.65 -0.79
C ALA A 239 -4.53 -6.48 -0.39
N TYR A 240 -4.87 -6.50 0.90
CA TYR A 240 -5.97 -7.32 1.40
C TYR A 240 -7.32 -6.74 1.00
N LEU A 241 -7.47 -5.41 1.00
CA LEU A 241 -8.67 -4.77 0.47
C LEU A 241 -8.83 -5.05 -1.04
N SER A 242 -7.74 -5.04 -1.80
CA SER A 242 -7.73 -5.37 -3.24
C SER A 242 -8.18 -6.81 -3.51
N ALA A 243 -7.82 -7.78 -2.67
CA ALA A 243 -8.17 -9.19 -2.81
C ALA A 243 -9.52 -9.55 -2.15
N SER A 244 -10.24 -8.57 -1.60
CA SER A 244 -11.56 -8.76 -0.99
C SER A 244 -12.70 -8.51 -2.00
N LEU A 245 -13.94 -8.73 -1.56
CA LEU A 245 -15.14 -8.37 -2.33
C LEU A 245 -15.15 -6.88 -2.77
N PHE A 246 -14.51 -6.00 -2.00
CA PHE A 246 -14.47 -4.57 -2.28
C PHE A 246 -13.40 -4.16 -3.30
N GLY A 247 -12.56 -5.08 -3.75
CA GLY A 247 -11.44 -4.84 -4.66
C GLY A 247 -11.56 -5.52 -6.03
N ALA A 248 -10.41 -5.75 -6.67
CA ALA A 248 -10.30 -6.47 -7.93
C ALA A 248 -10.94 -7.86 -7.83
N TYR A 249 -11.55 -8.33 -8.93
CA TYR A 249 -12.24 -9.63 -8.92
C TYR A 249 -11.32 -10.82 -9.24
N GLU A 250 -10.10 -10.54 -9.68
CA GLU A 250 -9.00 -11.46 -9.94
C GLU A 250 -7.69 -10.68 -9.73
N GLU A 251 -6.55 -11.31 -10.00
CA GLU A 251 -5.27 -10.65 -9.92
C GLU A 251 -5.16 -9.38 -10.80
N ILE A 252 -4.52 -8.34 -10.27
CA ILE A 252 -4.29 -7.10 -11.02
C ILE A 252 -3.19 -7.30 -12.07
N TRP A 253 -3.36 -6.65 -13.20
CA TRP A 253 -2.36 -6.69 -14.26
C TRP A 253 -1.13 -5.88 -13.86
N ASN A 254 0.02 -6.33 -14.34
CA ASN A 254 1.26 -5.64 -14.09
C ASN A 254 1.43 -4.40 -14.99
N ASN A 255 2.08 -3.35 -14.48
CA ASN A 255 2.63 -2.28 -15.29
C ASN A 255 3.93 -2.79 -15.94
N THR A 256 3.91 -3.04 -17.25
CA THR A 256 5.07 -3.60 -17.98
C THR A 256 5.77 -2.60 -18.89
N TYR A 257 5.45 -1.32 -18.76
CA TYR A 257 6.06 -0.30 -19.59
C TYR A 257 7.53 -0.10 -19.21
N ASN A 258 8.42 -0.36 -20.16
CA ASN A 258 9.86 -0.43 -19.92
C ASN A 258 10.57 0.91 -19.65
N GLN A 259 9.82 2.02 -19.67
CA GLN A 259 10.33 3.34 -19.28
C GLN A 259 9.74 3.84 -17.95
N TYR A 260 9.17 2.95 -17.13
CA TYR A 260 8.77 3.26 -15.76
C TYR A 260 7.81 4.45 -15.67
N MET A 261 6.78 4.46 -16.51
CA MET A 261 5.73 5.47 -16.45
C MET A 261 4.63 4.99 -15.51
N THR A 262 4.23 5.88 -14.63
CA THR A 262 3.16 5.69 -13.64
C THR A 262 1.80 5.51 -14.33
N GLY A 263 0.95 4.64 -13.80
CA GLY A 263 -0.41 4.45 -14.31
C GLY A 263 -0.44 3.79 -15.69
N CYS A 264 0.47 2.86 -15.94
CA CYS A 264 0.41 2.01 -17.12
C CYS A 264 -0.06 0.59 -16.75
N SER A 265 -0.58 -0.13 -17.74
CA SER A 265 -0.95 -1.53 -17.64
C SER A 265 -0.21 -2.34 -18.69
N SER A 266 -0.45 -3.64 -18.70
CA SER A 266 -0.01 -4.58 -19.71
C SER A 266 -1.22 -5.17 -20.45
N THR A 267 -1.05 -6.33 -21.10
CA THR A 267 -2.11 -7.06 -21.79
C THR A 267 -2.59 -8.29 -21.02
N GLY A 268 -2.26 -8.40 -19.73
CA GLY A 268 -2.61 -9.53 -18.87
C GLY A 268 -1.84 -9.54 -17.56
N VAL A 269 -2.26 -10.37 -16.61
CA VAL A 269 -1.60 -10.54 -15.30
C VAL A 269 -0.06 -10.69 -15.42
N ASP A 270 0.39 -11.67 -16.20
CA ASP A 270 1.80 -11.97 -16.44
C ASP A 270 2.37 -11.28 -17.68
N GLY A 271 1.90 -10.06 -17.97
CA GLY A 271 2.29 -9.30 -19.14
C GLY A 271 3.81 -9.23 -19.32
N GLY A 272 4.26 -9.33 -20.57
CA GLY A 272 5.65 -9.07 -20.93
C GLY A 272 5.95 -7.57 -21.07
N PRO A 273 7.23 -7.19 -21.14
CA PRO A 273 7.65 -5.81 -21.38
C PRO A 273 6.98 -5.18 -22.59
N LEU A 274 6.45 -3.96 -22.42
CA LEU A 274 5.88 -3.14 -23.49
C LEU A 274 6.74 -1.90 -23.72
N SER A 275 6.80 -1.46 -24.99
CA SER A 275 7.44 -0.22 -25.43
C SER A 275 6.47 0.96 -25.52
N TYR A 276 5.21 0.77 -25.12
CA TYR A 276 4.19 1.79 -25.03
C TYR A 276 3.39 1.62 -23.74
N CYS A 277 2.84 2.71 -23.23
CA CYS A 277 1.94 2.69 -22.08
C CYS A 277 0.52 2.35 -22.53
N ILE A 278 -0.12 1.39 -21.86
CA ILE A 278 -1.59 1.25 -21.87
C ILE A 278 -2.10 2.11 -20.71
N PRO A 279 -2.69 3.30 -20.98
CA PRO A 279 -2.95 4.28 -19.93
C PRO A 279 -4.03 3.81 -18.95
N TYR A 280 -3.86 4.17 -17.67
CA TYR A 280 -4.70 3.77 -16.53
C TYR A 280 -6.22 3.91 -16.73
N ASN A 281 -6.66 4.87 -17.55
CA ASN A 281 -8.05 5.22 -17.79
C ASN A 281 -8.64 4.58 -19.07
N THR A 282 -8.01 3.50 -19.56
CA THR A 282 -8.53 2.68 -20.66
C THR A 282 -9.10 1.35 -20.15
N LEU A 283 -9.80 0.60 -21.01
CA LEU A 283 -10.42 -0.68 -20.65
C LEU A 283 -9.40 -1.68 -20.07
N ASP A 284 -8.23 -1.77 -20.68
CA ASP A 284 -7.13 -2.64 -20.23
C ASP A 284 -6.27 -1.95 -19.15
N GLY A 285 -6.19 -0.61 -19.22
CA GLY A 285 -5.53 0.22 -18.23
C GLY A 285 -6.03 -0.01 -16.82
N VAL A 286 -7.36 -0.03 -16.64
CA VAL A 286 -7.97 -0.20 -15.31
C VAL A 286 -7.71 -1.58 -14.70
N LYS A 287 -7.27 -2.58 -15.47
CA LYS A 287 -6.96 -3.92 -14.94
C LYS A 287 -5.71 -3.95 -14.06
N SER A 288 -4.82 -2.95 -14.15
CA SER A 288 -3.70 -2.79 -13.21
C SER A 288 -4.04 -2.04 -11.92
N SER A 289 -5.31 -1.61 -11.77
CA SER A 289 -5.84 -0.99 -10.56
C SER A 289 -6.28 -2.03 -9.52
N THR A 290 -6.11 -1.76 -8.23
CA THR A 290 -6.59 -2.60 -7.10
C THR A 290 -8.10 -2.83 -7.06
N THR A 291 -8.88 -2.18 -7.91
CA THR A 291 -10.33 -2.36 -8.02
C THR A 291 -10.79 -2.85 -9.39
N HIS A 292 -9.86 -3.05 -10.34
CA HIS A 292 -10.16 -3.30 -11.77
C HIS A 292 -11.04 -2.22 -12.43
N ASN A 293 -11.06 -1.03 -11.83
CA ASN A 293 -11.70 0.18 -12.34
C ASN A 293 -10.81 1.39 -11.98
N ILE A 294 -11.21 2.59 -12.38
CA ILE A 294 -10.38 3.80 -12.22
C ILE A 294 -10.16 4.25 -10.76
N TYR A 295 -10.89 3.70 -9.79
CA TYR A 295 -10.93 4.19 -8.41
C TYR A 295 -9.85 3.62 -7.50
N GLY A 296 -9.23 2.49 -7.84
CA GLY A 296 -8.20 1.85 -7.04
C GLY A 296 -6.81 2.49 -7.16
N VAL A 297 -5.84 1.83 -6.55
CA VAL A 297 -4.43 2.18 -6.55
C VAL A 297 -3.74 1.47 -7.71
N TYR A 298 -2.82 2.14 -8.38
CA TYR A 298 -2.05 1.63 -9.51
C TYR A 298 -0.60 1.38 -9.13
N ASP A 299 0.14 0.77 -10.07
CA ASP A 299 1.58 0.53 -9.97
C ASP A 299 1.95 -0.33 -8.74
N MET A 300 1.03 -1.15 -8.24
CA MET A 300 1.31 -2.11 -7.14
C MET A 300 1.74 -3.48 -7.64
N SER A 301 1.75 -3.69 -8.96
CA SER A 301 2.27 -4.86 -9.66
C SER A 301 3.05 -4.35 -10.88
N GLY A 302 4.35 -4.63 -10.96
CA GLY A 302 5.21 -4.09 -12.01
C GLY A 302 5.47 -2.57 -11.87
N GLY A 303 5.98 -1.93 -12.91
CA GLY A 303 6.48 -0.57 -12.85
C GLY A 303 7.90 -0.55 -12.25
N ALA A 304 8.04 0.08 -11.10
CA ALA A 304 9.21 0.03 -10.24
C ALA A 304 8.92 -0.77 -8.95
N TRP A 305 9.96 -1.31 -8.33
CA TRP A 305 9.87 -1.81 -6.98
C TRP A 305 9.59 -0.66 -6.01
N ASP A 306 8.56 -0.78 -5.19
CA ASP A 306 8.37 0.17 -4.11
C ASP A 306 9.13 -0.26 -2.88
N ILE A 307 10.04 0.60 -2.43
CA ILE A 307 10.65 0.45 -1.13
C ILE A 307 9.65 0.80 -0.03
N VAL A 308 9.61 -0.04 1.01
CA VAL A 308 8.67 0.10 2.12
C VAL A 308 9.41 0.10 3.44
N MET A 309 8.84 0.72 4.46
CA MET A 309 9.42 0.79 5.80
C MET A 309 9.23 -0.54 6.56
N GLY A 310 9.93 -1.57 6.11
CA GLY A 310 10.03 -2.89 6.74
C GLY A 310 11.48 -3.33 6.85
N ASN A 311 11.91 -3.86 7.99
CA ASN A 311 13.31 -4.18 8.24
C ASN A 311 13.53 -5.38 9.18
N TYR A 312 14.56 -6.18 8.89
CA TYR A 312 15.02 -7.25 9.77
C TYR A 312 16.16 -6.85 10.71
N ASN A 313 16.04 -7.28 11.98
CA ASN A 313 17.09 -7.25 13.01
C ASN A 313 17.70 -5.87 13.25
N ASP A 314 16.92 -4.81 13.01
CA ASP A 314 17.35 -3.40 13.11
C ASP A 314 18.63 -3.10 12.29
N LEU A 315 18.82 -3.81 11.18
CA LEU A 315 20.01 -3.69 10.34
C LEU A 315 19.85 -2.56 9.34
N VAL A 316 20.76 -1.59 9.40
CA VAL A 316 20.72 -0.44 8.49
C VAL A 316 21.09 -0.80 7.04
N GLY A 317 21.84 -1.88 6.80
CA GLY A 317 22.36 -2.19 5.46
C GLY A 317 23.20 -1.02 4.91
N ASN A 318 23.00 -0.69 3.63
CA ASN A 318 23.61 0.46 2.95
C ASN A 318 22.57 1.59 2.74
N SER A 319 21.63 1.74 3.66
CA SER A 319 20.50 2.66 3.54
C SER A 319 20.81 4.14 3.78
N ASN A 320 22.02 4.47 4.25
CA ASN A 320 22.40 5.78 4.79
C ASN A 320 21.78 6.16 6.17
N PHE A 321 20.96 5.31 6.77
CA PHE A 321 20.57 5.50 8.17
C PHE A 321 21.78 5.29 9.11
N LEU A 322 22.05 6.26 9.99
CA LEU A 322 23.12 6.15 11.01
C LEU A 322 22.84 5.01 12.00
N LYS A 323 21.60 4.94 12.49
CA LYS A 323 21.03 3.87 13.30
C LYS A 323 19.52 3.84 13.10
N GLN A 324 18.95 2.67 12.88
CA GLN A 324 17.49 2.52 12.71
C GLN A 324 16.70 2.87 13.96
N LYS A 325 17.30 2.76 15.16
CA LYS A 325 16.69 3.11 16.45
C LYS A 325 16.20 4.57 16.55
N LEU A 326 16.52 5.42 15.57
CA LEU A 326 16.07 6.81 15.50
C LEU A 326 14.73 6.97 14.75
N ILE A 327 14.26 5.94 14.05
CA ILE A 327 12.93 5.94 13.41
C ILE A 327 11.91 5.55 14.47
N GLU A 328 10.86 6.35 14.63
CA GLU A 328 9.75 6.04 15.54
C GLU A 328 9.05 4.75 15.11
N ASP A 329 8.69 3.88 16.06
CA ASP A 329 8.15 2.53 15.79
C ASP A 329 6.88 2.54 14.91
N LYS A 330 6.08 3.60 14.97
CA LYS A 330 4.90 3.77 14.11
C LYS A 330 5.20 3.94 12.62
N TYR A 331 6.44 4.28 12.26
CA TYR A 331 6.87 4.51 10.88
C TYR A 331 7.68 3.36 10.30
N ILE A 332 7.77 2.21 10.98
CA ILE A 332 8.54 1.07 10.51
C ILE A 332 8.04 -0.25 11.09
N ASN A 333 7.89 -1.27 10.24
CA ASN A 333 7.64 -2.64 10.69
C ASN A 333 8.96 -3.36 10.91
N LYS A 334 9.14 -3.90 12.12
CA LYS A 334 10.37 -4.57 12.54
C LYS A 334 10.14 -6.07 12.61
N TYR A 335 11.05 -6.79 11.96
CA TYR A 335 11.07 -8.24 11.91
C TYR A 335 12.31 -8.74 12.65
N PHE A 336 12.19 -9.88 13.32
CA PHE A 336 13.29 -10.44 14.08
C PHE A 336 13.54 -11.89 13.71
N THR A 337 14.80 -12.24 13.50
CA THR A 337 15.27 -13.61 13.37
C THR A 337 16.35 -13.84 14.42
N GLU A 338 16.10 -14.80 15.30
CA GLU A 338 17.09 -15.22 16.29
C GLU A 338 18.35 -15.77 15.59
N ASN A 339 19.52 -15.54 16.19
CA ASN A 339 20.80 -16.01 15.65
C ASN A 339 20.80 -17.50 15.29
N LYS A 340 20.13 -18.35 16.07
CA LYS A 340 20.04 -19.80 15.83
C LYS A 340 19.22 -20.16 14.58
N GLN A 341 18.35 -19.26 14.13
CA GLN A 341 17.46 -19.43 12.98
C GLN A 341 18.04 -18.82 11.71
N ILE A 342 19.11 -18.01 11.80
CA ILE A 342 19.77 -17.42 10.64
C ILE A 342 20.41 -18.53 9.79
N LEU A 343 19.97 -18.66 8.54
CA LEU A 343 20.45 -19.66 7.61
C LEU A 343 21.88 -19.31 7.17
N ASN A 344 22.83 -20.21 7.45
CA ASN A 344 24.24 -20.07 7.06
C ASN A 344 24.88 -18.73 7.48
N SER A 345 24.41 -18.10 8.55
CA SER A 345 24.84 -16.74 8.94
C SER A 345 24.55 -15.68 7.87
N PHE A 346 23.50 -15.84 7.05
CA PHE A 346 23.06 -14.85 6.06
C PHE A 346 21.54 -14.66 6.04
N GLY A 347 20.78 -15.73 5.76
CA GLY A 347 19.36 -15.64 5.44
C GLY A 347 18.47 -15.51 6.67
N MET A 348 17.63 -14.47 6.70
CA MET A 348 16.64 -14.32 7.75
C MET A 348 15.58 -15.43 7.68
N ASN A 349 14.85 -15.59 8.77
CA ASN A 349 13.76 -16.55 8.86
C ASN A 349 12.43 -15.86 8.62
N TYR A 350 11.43 -16.68 8.31
CA TYR A 350 10.05 -16.27 8.37
C TYR A 350 9.68 -15.78 9.78
N VAL A 351 8.83 -14.74 9.85
CA VAL A 351 8.23 -14.27 11.10
C VAL A 351 6.73 -14.54 11.05
N ASP A 352 6.32 -15.61 11.72
CA ASP A 352 4.96 -16.11 11.80
C ASP A 352 4.11 -15.41 12.87
N ALA A 353 4.72 -14.59 13.72
CA ALA A 353 4.01 -13.77 14.71
C ALA A 353 3.49 -12.43 14.15
N VAL A 354 3.84 -12.09 12.90
CA VAL A 354 3.43 -10.85 12.24
C VAL A 354 2.33 -11.16 11.21
N TYR A 355 1.25 -10.38 11.27
CA TYR A 355 0.09 -10.49 10.38
C TYR A 355 -0.24 -9.13 9.75
N GLY A 356 -1.08 -9.12 8.71
CA GLY A 356 -1.56 -7.92 8.02
C GLY A 356 -0.52 -7.26 7.11
N ASP A 357 0.64 -7.86 6.91
CA ASP A 357 1.73 -7.29 6.12
C ASP A 357 1.86 -7.90 4.73
N ALA A 358 0.93 -8.80 4.35
CA ALA A 358 0.97 -9.53 3.09
C ALA A 358 2.33 -10.22 2.88
N PHE A 359 2.87 -10.86 3.94
CA PHE A 359 4.13 -11.60 3.92
C PHE A 359 3.94 -13.05 4.41
N PHE A 360 3.66 -13.28 5.70
CA PHE A 360 3.48 -14.65 6.21
C PHE A 360 2.19 -15.31 5.76
N GLU A 361 1.07 -14.62 5.91
CA GLU A 361 -0.25 -15.17 5.68
C GLU A 361 -0.53 -15.48 4.20
N THR A 362 0.15 -14.78 3.29
CA THR A 362 -0.07 -14.86 1.84
C THR A 362 1.08 -15.50 1.08
N SER A 363 1.98 -16.20 1.76
CA SER A 363 3.01 -16.99 1.08
C SER A 363 3.36 -18.26 1.86
N TYR A 364 4.10 -19.17 1.25
CA TYR A 364 4.46 -20.47 1.84
C TYR A 364 5.93 -20.80 1.53
N ASN A 365 6.70 -21.32 2.48
CA ASN A 365 8.09 -21.76 2.24
C ASN A 365 8.93 -20.79 1.38
N ALA A 366 8.88 -19.51 1.74
CA ALA A 366 9.51 -18.44 0.97
C ALA A 366 11.04 -18.63 0.86
N ALA A 367 11.60 -18.03 -0.19
CA ALA A 367 12.99 -18.22 -0.54
C ALA A 367 13.93 -17.57 0.48
N ARG A 368 14.95 -18.31 0.93
CA ARG A 368 15.92 -17.85 1.92
C ARG A 368 17.33 -17.82 1.34
N TYR A 369 18.06 -16.75 1.57
CA TYR A 369 19.43 -16.62 1.05
C TYR A 369 20.44 -17.41 1.89
N ASN A 370 21.22 -18.29 1.27
CA ASN A 370 22.17 -19.16 1.97
C ASN A 370 23.62 -18.63 2.01
N GLY A 371 23.86 -17.42 1.50
CA GLY A 371 25.19 -16.84 1.30
C GLY A 371 25.70 -16.88 -0.14
N SER A 372 25.02 -17.60 -1.04
CA SER A 372 25.39 -17.68 -2.46
C SER A 372 24.18 -17.65 -3.38
N SER A 373 23.07 -18.27 -2.99
CA SER A 373 21.81 -18.27 -3.73
C SER A 373 20.62 -18.28 -2.78
N TYR A 374 19.45 -18.00 -3.33
CA TYR A 374 18.20 -18.32 -2.67
C TYR A 374 17.96 -19.83 -2.73
N ILE A 375 17.57 -20.40 -1.60
CA ILE A 375 17.06 -21.77 -1.48
C ILE A 375 15.55 -21.74 -1.24
N ASN A 376 14.85 -22.84 -1.52
CA ASN A 376 13.39 -22.94 -1.61
C ASN A 376 12.81 -22.28 -2.87
N ASN A 377 11.49 -22.09 -2.91
CA ASN A 377 10.79 -21.57 -4.08
C ASN A 377 10.78 -20.03 -4.07
N ASN A 378 11.18 -19.43 -5.19
CA ASN A 378 11.25 -17.98 -5.40
C ASN A 378 9.87 -17.35 -5.67
N TYR A 379 8.86 -18.19 -5.94
CA TYR A 379 7.53 -17.85 -6.41
C TYR A 379 6.48 -18.56 -5.55
N SER A 380 6.49 -18.27 -4.26
CA SER A 380 5.64 -18.93 -3.27
C SER A 380 4.69 -18.00 -2.56
N SER A 381 4.62 -16.74 -2.99
CA SER A 381 3.55 -15.85 -2.60
C SER A 381 2.30 -16.15 -3.42
N TRP A 382 1.15 -15.68 -2.96
CA TRP A 382 -0.11 -15.79 -3.68
C TRP A 382 0.05 -15.33 -5.13
N ASN A 383 -0.62 -16.03 -6.05
CA ASN A 383 -0.45 -15.88 -7.50
C ASN A 383 0.95 -16.22 -8.05
N TYR A 384 1.75 -16.95 -7.29
CA TYR A 384 3.15 -17.25 -7.63
C TYR A 384 4.03 -16.00 -7.73
N ASP A 385 3.65 -14.95 -7.01
CA ASP A 385 4.43 -13.74 -6.83
C ASP A 385 5.81 -14.02 -6.20
N GLN A 386 6.76 -13.11 -6.46
CA GLN A 386 8.10 -13.23 -5.89
C GLN A 386 8.07 -13.24 -4.36
N SER A 387 8.83 -14.15 -3.75
CA SER A 387 8.84 -14.37 -2.30
C SER A 387 10.26 -14.52 -1.73
N HIS A 388 11.09 -13.48 -1.81
CA HIS A 388 12.46 -13.51 -1.28
C HIS A 388 12.56 -12.85 0.10
N ILE A 389 12.81 -13.65 1.13
CA ILE A 389 13.01 -13.13 2.49
C ILE A 389 14.31 -12.29 2.52
N PRO A 390 14.29 -11.08 3.13
CA PRO A 390 15.49 -10.30 3.41
C PRO A 390 16.61 -11.08 4.11
N HIS A 391 17.84 -10.59 4.00
CA HIS A 391 19.02 -11.23 4.57
C HIS A 391 19.98 -10.17 5.13
N LEU A 392 21.04 -10.60 5.82
CA LEU A 392 21.92 -9.67 6.57
C LEU A 392 22.49 -8.49 5.75
N ASN A 393 22.73 -8.68 4.45
CA ASN A 393 23.29 -7.63 3.57
C ASN A 393 22.20 -6.80 2.86
N GLN A 394 20.97 -7.32 2.81
CA GLN A 394 19.81 -6.68 2.19
C GLN A 394 18.62 -6.81 3.16
N PRO A 395 18.61 -6.02 4.25
CA PRO A 395 17.67 -6.22 5.35
C PRO A 395 16.33 -5.50 5.18
N TRP A 396 16.19 -4.66 4.15
CA TRP A 396 14.98 -3.89 3.86
C TRP A 396 14.11 -4.57 2.83
N PHE A 397 12.80 -4.27 2.86
CA PHE A 397 11.84 -4.79 1.89
C PHE A 397 11.63 -3.85 0.71
N TYR A 398 11.35 -4.45 -0.45
CA TYR A 398 10.57 -3.79 -1.49
C TYR A 398 9.42 -4.70 -1.93
N ARG A 399 8.41 -4.11 -2.60
CA ARG A 399 7.17 -4.76 -3.01
C ARG A 399 6.88 -4.58 -4.52
N GLY A 400 5.87 -5.27 -5.04
CA GLY A 400 5.25 -5.04 -6.37
C GLY A 400 6.01 -5.61 -7.58
N ASN A 401 7.32 -5.73 -7.48
CA ASN A 401 8.24 -6.07 -8.58
C ASN A 401 8.38 -4.98 -9.66
N ARG A 402 9.30 -5.15 -10.63
CA ARG A 402 9.50 -4.18 -11.73
C ARG A 402 8.87 -4.65 -13.04
N TRP A 403 8.73 -3.73 -14.01
CA TRP A 403 8.08 -3.97 -15.32
C TRP A 403 8.47 -5.25 -16.09
N GLY A 404 9.66 -5.81 -15.84
CA GLY A 404 10.15 -7.01 -16.51
C GLY A 404 9.94 -8.33 -15.77
N GLY A 405 9.34 -8.33 -14.57
CA GLY A 405 9.25 -9.54 -13.73
C GLY A 405 8.19 -10.56 -14.16
N ARG A 406 7.24 -10.21 -15.03
CA ARG A 406 6.18 -11.12 -15.52
C ARG A 406 5.42 -11.72 -14.33
N ARG A 407 5.46 -13.06 -14.16
CA ARG A 407 4.88 -13.81 -13.04
C ARG A 407 5.48 -13.48 -11.66
N ALA A 408 6.63 -12.83 -11.63
CA ALA A 408 7.20 -12.35 -10.38
C ALA A 408 6.52 -11.06 -9.88
N ASN A 409 5.74 -10.38 -10.73
CA ASN A 409 5.05 -9.12 -10.44
C ASN A 409 3.70 -9.38 -9.80
N GLY A 410 3.41 -8.62 -8.75
CA GLY A 410 2.11 -8.66 -8.13
C GLY A 410 2.09 -7.96 -6.78
N ILE A 411 0.88 -7.73 -6.28
CA ILE A 411 0.66 -6.98 -5.04
C ILE A 411 1.14 -7.75 -3.80
N PHE A 412 1.28 -9.07 -3.90
CA PHE A 412 1.82 -9.96 -2.87
C PHE A 412 3.31 -10.26 -3.08
N SER A 413 3.93 -9.66 -4.10
CA SER A 413 5.35 -9.77 -4.40
C SER A 413 6.19 -9.00 -3.38
N TYR A 414 7.22 -9.67 -2.88
CA TYR A 414 8.23 -9.06 -2.01
C TYR A 414 9.62 -9.62 -2.28
N SER A 415 10.61 -8.75 -2.13
CA SER A 415 12.02 -9.13 -2.06
C SER A 415 12.76 -8.05 -1.26
N ASN A 416 14.08 -7.97 -1.41
CA ASN A 416 14.92 -7.28 -0.48
C ASN A 416 15.97 -6.38 -1.12
N THR A 417 16.38 -5.37 -0.36
CA THR A 417 17.38 -4.38 -0.77
C THR A 417 18.28 -4.01 0.39
N SER A 418 19.48 -3.54 0.05
CA SER A 418 20.39 -2.94 1.02
C SER A 418 19.96 -1.52 1.44
N GLY A 419 18.98 -0.93 0.75
CA GLY A 419 18.50 0.44 0.96
C GLY A 419 19.19 1.50 0.07
N THR A 420 20.12 1.09 -0.78
CA THR A 420 20.79 1.96 -1.76
C THR A 420 19.88 2.32 -2.93
N PRO A 421 20.11 3.48 -3.58
CA PRO A 421 19.46 3.80 -4.85
C PRO A 421 19.67 2.71 -5.90
N PHE A 422 18.64 2.40 -6.68
CA PHE A 422 18.70 1.48 -7.80
C PHE A 422 17.76 1.91 -8.91
N GLU A 423 18.09 1.61 -10.18
CA GLU A 423 17.30 2.04 -11.34
C GLU A 423 15.84 1.59 -11.21
N GLY A 424 15.58 0.37 -10.75
CA GLY A 424 14.22 -0.14 -10.60
C GLY A 424 13.53 0.18 -9.29
N ILE A 425 14.10 0.98 -8.37
CA ILE A 425 13.50 1.25 -7.05
C ILE A 425 12.85 2.63 -7.03
N SER A 426 11.55 2.68 -6.71
CA SER A 426 10.72 3.84 -6.41
C SER A 426 10.12 3.72 -5.00
N PHE A 427 9.12 4.54 -4.71
CA PHE A 427 8.47 4.62 -3.42
C PHE A 427 7.08 5.25 -3.53
N ARG A 428 6.27 5.10 -2.47
CA ARG A 428 4.99 5.80 -2.33
C ARG A 428 4.74 6.30 -0.90
N PRO A 429 4.23 7.52 -0.72
CA PRO A 429 3.85 8.05 0.58
C PRO A 429 2.41 7.65 0.97
N VAL A 430 2.13 7.78 2.27
CA VAL A 430 0.77 7.75 2.85
C VAL A 430 0.52 9.03 3.65
N LEU A 431 -0.76 9.38 3.83
CA LEU A 431 -1.21 10.48 4.67
C LEU A 431 -2.19 9.98 5.74
N MET A 432 -1.88 10.30 7.00
CA MET A 432 -2.63 9.95 8.18
C MET A 432 -3.29 11.21 8.77
N PRO A 433 -4.59 11.17 9.08
CA PRO A 433 -5.22 12.24 9.83
C PRO A 433 -4.67 12.40 11.25
N LEU A 434 -4.42 13.63 11.67
CA LEU A 434 -4.07 13.98 13.04
C LEU A 434 -5.30 14.25 13.88
N LYS A 435 -5.35 13.73 15.10
CA LYS A 435 -6.35 14.20 16.06
C LYS A 435 -6.13 15.70 16.33
N HIS A 436 -7.17 16.53 16.19
CA HIS A 436 -7.14 17.83 16.85
C HIS A 436 -7.09 17.60 18.35
N ALA A 437 -6.01 18.02 19.01
CA ALA A 437 -6.01 18.12 20.46
C ALA A 437 -7.17 19.03 20.84
N SER A 438 -8.19 18.49 21.52
CA SER A 438 -9.21 19.29 22.18
C SER A 438 -8.46 20.19 23.16
N SER A 439 -8.32 21.47 22.81
CA SER A 439 -7.69 22.49 23.64
C SER A 439 -8.42 22.68 24.95
#